data_AF-A0A438HDJ1-F1
#
_entry.id   AF-A0A438HDJ1-F1
#
_cell.length_a   1.000
_cell.length_b   1.000
_cell.length_c   1.000
_cell.angle_alpha   90.00
_cell.angle_beta   90.00
_cell.angle_gamma   90.00
#
_symmetry.space_group_name_H-M   'P 1'
#
loop_
_entity.id
_entity.type
_entity.pdbx_description
1 polymer ?
#
loop_
_entity_poly.entity_id
_entity_poly.type
_entity_poly.pdbx_seq_one_letter_code
_entity_poly.pdbx_strand_id
1 'polypeptide(L)'
;MAQAVNSLSKFASQNVQAIHGGKGKGSITTRTTEIGRRSGLLLSSVLAASQVSDSRTELLKKYLKKSEENKAKNDKERLDSFYKRNYKDYFEFVEGSLAGKEQLSESEKGILDWLKKNK
;
A
#
# COMPACT_ATOMS: atom_id res chain seq x y z
N MET A 1 16.62 -24.04 28.71
CA MET A 1 16.79 -23.02 27.66
C MET A 1 16.15 -23.53 26.39
N ALA A 2 15.00 -22.98 26.01
CA ALA A 2 14.32 -23.31 24.75
C ALA A 2 14.21 -22.03 23.93
N GLN A 3 14.97 -21.94 22.84
CA GLN A 3 14.80 -20.91 21.83
C GLN A 3 14.05 -21.54 20.66
N ALA A 4 12.79 -21.17 20.47
CA ALA A 4 12.06 -21.39 19.24
C ALA A 4 11.95 -20.04 18.54
N VAL A 5 12.84 -19.81 17.57
CA VAL A 5 12.82 -18.63 16.71
C VAL A 5 11.76 -18.83 15.62
N ASN A 6 10.81 -17.90 15.57
CA ASN A 6 9.75 -17.84 14.56
C ASN A 6 10.36 -17.68 13.16
N SER A 7 10.20 -18.70 12.32
CA SER A 7 10.47 -18.63 10.88
C SER A 7 9.34 -17.85 10.19
N LEU A 8 9.58 -16.56 9.94
CA LEU A 8 8.70 -15.68 9.19
C LEU A 8 8.68 -16.05 7.69
N SER A 9 7.48 -16.18 7.14
CA SER A 9 7.12 -16.60 5.79
C SER A 9 7.88 -15.85 4.67
N LYS A 10 8.68 -16.61 3.90
CA LYS A 10 9.53 -16.11 2.80
C LYS A 10 8.96 -16.38 1.40
N PHE A 11 7.66 -16.15 1.19
CA PHE A 11 7.02 -16.39 -0.11
C PHE A 11 5.95 -15.35 -0.46
N ALA A 12 6.34 -14.10 -0.63
CA ALA A 12 5.42 -13.03 -1.08
C ALA A 12 5.97 -12.19 -2.24
N SER A 13 6.77 -12.78 -3.14
CA SER A 13 7.23 -12.06 -4.33
C SER A 13 7.55 -13.03 -5.46
N GLN A 14 6.55 -13.35 -6.27
CA GLN A 14 6.68 -13.78 -7.67
C GLN A 14 5.28 -14.09 -8.20
N ASN A 15 4.69 -13.18 -8.97
CA ASN A 15 4.12 -13.48 -10.30
C ASN A 15 3.50 -12.22 -10.92
N VAL A 16 4.27 -11.50 -11.74
CA VAL A 16 3.70 -10.71 -12.85
C VAL A 16 4.56 -11.05 -14.06
N GLN A 17 4.24 -12.19 -14.70
CA GLN A 17 4.78 -12.50 -16.01
C GLN A 17 3.95 -11.78 -17.08
N ALA A 18 4.71 -11.24 -18.02
CA ALA A 18 4.33 -10.24 -19.01
C ALA A 18 3.30 -10.71 -20.04
N ILE A 19 2.43 -9.79 -20.46
CA ILE A 19 1.73 -9.84 -21.74
C ILE A 19 1.89 -8.49 -22.43
N HIS A 20 2.89 -8.37 -23.30
CA HIS A 20 2.89 -7.38 -24.38
C HIS A 20 3.29 -8.10 -25.67
N GLY A 21 2.28 -8.59 -26.38
CA GLY A 21 2.40 -9.05 -27.75
C GLY A 21 2.35 -7.87 -28.71
N GLY A 22 3.18 -7.90 -29.75
CA GLY A 22 3.10 -6.95 -30.86
C GLY A 22 4.40 -6.77 -31.62
N LYS A 23 4.52 -7.47 -32.77
CA LYS A 23 5.62 -7.38 -33.75
C LYS A 23 5.96 -5.94 -34.16
N GLY A 24 7.26 -5.63 -34.21
CA GLY A 24 7.81 -4.48 -34.92
C GLY A 24 9.32 -4.63 -35.14
N LYS A 25 9.73 -4.89 -36.38
CA LYS A 25 11.14 -4.90 -36.83
C LYS A 25 11.76 -3.51 -36.66
N GLY A 26 12.97 -3.45 -36.09
CA GLY A 26 13.79 -2.24 -36.06
C GLY A 26 15.25 -2.59 -35.77
N SER A 27 16.11 -2.32 -36.73
CA SER A 27 17.54 -2.64 -36.81
C SER A 27 18.36 -2.19 -35.60
N ILE A 28 19.18 -3.09 -35.04
CA ILE A 28 20.31 -2.74 -34.16
C ILE A 28 21.42 -2.20 -35.06
N THR A 29 21.59 -0.88 -35.11
CA THR A 29 22.79 -0.26 -35.68
C THR A 29 23.74 0.06 -34.53
N THR A 30 24.73 -0.80 -34.33
CA THR A 30 25.94 -0.49 -33.56
C THR A 30 26.70 0.65 -34.26
N ARG A 31 26.79 1.80 -33.60
CA ARG A 31 27.80 2.82 -33.92
C ARG A 31 28.85 2.84 -32.82
N THR A 32 29.99 2.29 -33.19
CA THR A 32 31.31 2.40 -32.58
C THR A 32 31.77 3.86 -32.44
N THR A 33 32.60 4.09 -31.41
CA THR A 33 33.57 5.20 -31.22
C THR A 33 32.96 6.61 -31.10
N GLU A 34 33.17 7.38 -30.04
CA GLU A 34 34.48 7.80 -29.53
C GLU A 34 34.46 8.11 -28.03
N ILE A 35 35.36 7.47 -27.30
CA ILE A 35 35.80 7.88 -25.97
C ILE A 35 36.80 9.03 -26.20
N GLY A 36 36.28 10.25 -26.23
CA GLY A 36 37.03 11.44 -26.64
C GLY A 36 36.75 12.67 -25.78
N ARG A 37 37.54 12.82 -24.72
CA ARG A 37 38.08 14.14 -24.28
C ARG A 37 37.07 15.21 -23.82
N ARG A 38 36.35 14.96 -22.73
CA ARG A 38 35.84 16.03 -21.82
C ARG A 38 36.12 15.68 -20.35
N SER A 39 37.37 15.37 -20.07
CA SER A 39 37.96 15.37 -18.74
C SER A 39 38.09 16.82 -18.26
N GLY A 40 37.09 17.31 -17.51
CA GLY A 40 37.22 18.57 -16.78
C GLY A 40 35.96 19.40 -16.66
N LEU A 41 34.92 18.90 -15.97
CA LEU A 41 34.02 19.68 -15.08
C LEU A 41 32.91 18.77 -14.50
N LEU A 42 33.24 17.73 -13.73
CA LEU A 42 32.22 16.87 -13.09
C LEU A 42 32.51 16.58 -11.61
N LEU A 43 33.13 17.52 -10.88
CA LEU A 43 33.31 17.39 -9.43
C LEU A 43 32.46 18.37 -8.60
N SER A 44 31.81 19.36 -9.20
CA SER A 44 31.01 20.36 -8.46
C SER A 44 29.56 19.94 -8.21
N SER A 45 29.06 18.89 -8.86
CA SER A 45 27.70 18.38 -8.66
C SER A 45 27.57 17.37 -7.52
N VAL A 46 28.68 16.76 -7.08
CA VAL A 46 28.66 15.71 -6.03
C VAL A 46 28.30 16.29 -4.67
N LEU A 47 28.80 17.50 -4.33
CA LEU A 47 28.51 18.15 -3.04
C LEU A 47 27.07 18.68 -2.95
N ALA A 48 26.50 19.18 -4.06
CA ALA A 48 25.09 19.59 -4.10
C ALA A 48 24.14 18.38 -4.11
N ALA A 49 24.52 17.28 -4.77
CA ALA A 49 23.76 16.03 -4.75
C ALA A 49 23.78 15.37 -3.36
N SER A 50 24.87 15.48 -2.58
CA SER A 50 24.91 14.95 -1.21
C SER A 50 24.03 15.76 -0.26
N GLN A 51 24.04 17.09 -0.34
CA GLN A 51 23.18 17.95 0.51
C GLN A 51 21.68 17.78 0.17
N VAL A 52 21.33 17.65 -1.11
CA VAL A 52 19.94 17.33 -1.52
C VAL A 52 19.56 15.90 -1.09
N SER A 53 20.52 14.96 -1.08
CA SER A 53 20.26 13.59 -0.59
C SER A 53 19.97 13.56 0.91
N ASP A 54 20.63 14.40 1.71
CA ASP A 54 20.40 14.45 3.17
C ASP A 54 18.99 14.95 3.48
N SER A 55 18.55 16.05 2.86
CA SER A 55 17.19 16.59 3.07
C SER A 55 16.06 15.63 2.69
N ARG A 56 16.20 14.90 1.58
CA ARG A 56 15.23 13.88 1.15
C ARG A 56 15.24 12.67 2.09
N THR A 57 16.43 12.27 2.54
CA THR A 57 16.61 11.16 3.48
C THR A 57 16.01 11.49 4.85
N GLU A 58 16.20 12.72 5.33
CA GLU A 58 15.58 13.21 6.57
C GLU A 58 14.06 13.24 6.48
N LEU A 59 13.52 13.74 5.37
CA LEU A 59 12.09 13.73 5.13
C LEU A 59 11.52 12.30 5.13
N LEU A 60 12.21 11.36 4.46
CA LEU A 60 11.82 9.95 4.45
C LEU A 60 11.85 9.34 5.85
N LYS A 61 12.91 9.59 6.64
CA LYS A 61 13.02 9.14 8.03
C LYS A 61 11.86 9.66 8.89
N LYS A 62 11.45 10.92 8.70
CA LYS A 62 10.30 11.52 9.40
C LYS A 62 8.99 10.81 9.05
N TYR A 63 8.76 10.51 7.77
CA TYR A 63 7.54 9.79 7.35
C TYR A 63 7.54 8.34 7.81
N LEU A 64 8.67 7.63 7.75
CA LEU A 64 8.80 6.27 8.28
C LEU A 64 8.46 6.23 9.76
N LYS A 65 9.08 7.11 10.55
CA LYS A 65 8.78 7.24 11.99
C LYS A 65 7.30 7.50 12.24
N LYS A 66 6.69 8.42 11.49
CA LYS A 66 5.24 8.71 11.60
C LYS A 66 4.39 7.48 11.26
N SER A 67 4.74 6.72 10.23
CA SER A 67 4.03 5.51 9.84
C SER A 67 4.14 4.40 10.89
N GLU A 68 5.30 4.24 11.51
CA GLU A 68 5.52 3.29 12.60
C GLU A 68 4.69 3.66 13.84
N GLU A 69 4.79 4.92 14.29
CA GLU A 69 4.06 5.42 15.46
C GLU A 69 2.53 5.33 15.30
N ASN A 70 2.03 5.54 14.09
CA ASN A 70 0.59 5.54 13.83
C ASN A 70 0.06 4.18 13.30
N LYS A 71 0.92 3.15 13.16
CA LYS A 71 0.55 1.89 12.51
C LYS A 71 -0.74 1.29 13.08
N ALA A 72 -0.84 1.16 14.40
CA ALA A 72 -2.02 0.59 15.05
C ALA A 72 -3.31 1.37 14.76
N LYS A 73 -3.23 2.71 14.77
CA LYS A 73 -4.37 3.58 14.45
C LYS A 73 -4.78 3.42 12.98
N ASN A 74 -3.81 3.43 12.06
CA ASN A 74 -4.07 3.30 10.63
C ASN A 74 -4.64 1.91 10.30
N ASP A 75 -4.08 0.85 10.87
CA ASP A 75 -4.57 -0.52 10.67
C ASP A 75 -6.02 -0.67 11.17
N LYS A 76 -6.33 -0.08 12.33
CA LYS A 76 -7.70 -0.05 12.87
C LYS A 76 -8.66 0.70 11.93
N GLU A 77 -8.30 1.90 11.49
CA GLU A 77 -9.12 2.71 10.58
C GLU A 77 -9.33 2.02 9.23
N ARG A 78 -8.30 1.32 8.71
CA ARG A 78 -8.39 0.52 7.48
C ARG A 78 -9.37 -0.64 7.63
N LEU A 79 -9.30 -1.38 8.75
CA LEU A 79 -10.22 -2.49 9.02
C LEU A 79 -11.65 -2.02 9.24
N ASP A 80 -11.83 -0.95 10.02
CA ASP A 80 -13.15 -0.35 10.27
C ASP A 80 -13.80 0.13 8.96
N SER A 81 -13.04 0.85 8.13
CA SER A 81 -13.50 1.28 6.80
C SER A 81 -13.83 0.11 5.87
N PHE A 82 -13.04 -0.97 5.93
CA PHE A 82 -13.30 -2.18 5.16
C PHE A 82 -14.63 -2.80 5.58
N TYR A 83 -14.87 -3.03 6.86
CA TYR A 83 -16.12 -3.62 7.33
C TYR A 83 -17.32 -2.73 7.07
N LYS A 84 -17.18 -1.41 7.25
CA LYS A 84 -18.22 -0.45 6.89
C LYS A 84 -18.64 -0.60 5.44
N ARG A 85 -17.70 -0.51 4.50
CA ARG A 85 -18.03 -0.58 3.06
C ARG A 85 -18.58 -1.94 2.63
N ASN A 86 -18.11 -3.04 3.22
CA ASN A 86 -18.52 -4.38 2.78
C ASN A 86 -19.84 -4.85 3.38
N TYR A 87 -20.15 -4.42 4.61
CA TYR A 87 -21.36 -4.87 5.31
C TYR A 87 -22.50 -3.86 5.28
N LYS A 88 -22.25 -2.59 4.92
CA LYS A 88 -23.30 -1.57 4.86
C LYS A 88 -24.45 -2.00 3.96
N ASP A 89 -24.18 -2.30 2.69
CA ASP A 89 -25.24 -2.63 1.72
C ASP A 89 -26.03 -3.88 2.13
N TYR A 90 -25.33 -4.91 2.63
CA TYR A 90 -26.00 -6.12 3.12
C TYR A 90 -26.88 -5.84 4.34
N PHE A 91 -26.38 -5.07 5.31
CA PHE A 91 -27.16 -4.74 6.50
C PHE A 91 -28.31 -3.79 6.18
N GLU A 92 -28.17 -2.83 5.26
CA GLU A 92 -29.27 -1.98 4.80
C GLU A 92 -30.35 -2.79 4.07
N PHE A 93 -29.96 -3.80 3.27
CA PHE A 93 -30.91 -4.75 2.70
C PHE A 93 -31.65 -5.54 3.80
N VAL A 94 -30.93 -6.04 4.81
CA VAL A 94 -31.52 -6.73 5.96
C VAL A 94 -32.46 -5.79 6.72
N GLU A 95 -32.09 -4.55 7.02
CA GLU A 95 -32.92 -3.54 7.69
C GLU A 95 -34.29 -3.38 7.02
N GLY A 96 -34.32 -3.35 5.68
CA GLY A 96 -35.57 -3.31 4.92
C GLY A 96 -36.49 -4.51 5.19
N SER A 97 -35.92 -5.72 5.32
CA SER A 97 -36.68 -6.93 5.67
C SER A 97 -37.12 -7.02 7.13
N LEU A 98 -36.53 -6.18 8.00
CA LEU A 98 -36.88 -6.09 9.42
C LEU A 98 -37.99 -5.07 9.70
N ALA A 99 -38.31 -4.21 8.74
CA ALA A 99 -39.34 -3.20 8.88
C ALA A 99 -40.71 -3.87 9.14
N GLY A 100 -41.28 -3.63 10.32
CA GLY A 100 -42.58 -4.20 10.73
C GLY A 100 -42.51 -5.54 11.45
N LYS A 101 -41.31 -6.10 11.69
CA LYS A 101 -41.16 -7.24 12.60
C LYS A 101 -41.32 -6.79 14.05
N GLU A 102 -42.23 -7.44 14.78
CA GLU A 102 -42.55 -7.11 16.17
C GLU A 102 -41.53 -7.71 17.16
N GLN A 103 -40.93 -8.86 16.83
CA GLN A 103 -39.88 -9.49 17.62
C GLN A 103 -38.60 -9.62 16.79
N LEU A 104 -37.55 -8.93 17.23
CA LEU A 104 -36.21 -9.00 16.65
C LEU A 104 -35.33 -9.93 17.47
N SER A 105 -34.63 -10.82 16.78
CA SER A 105 -33.53 -11.61 17.36
C SER A 105 -32.37 -10.71 17.81
N GLU A 106 -31.53 -11.22 18.71
CA GLU A 106 -30.35 -10.51 19.18
C GLU A 106 -29.41 -10.08 18.04
N SER A 107 -29.27 -10.92 17.01
CA SER A 107 -28.50 -10.59 15.81
C SER A 107 -29.12 -9.46 14.99
N GLU A 108 -30.46 -9.44 14.83
CA GLU A 108 -31.15 -8.39 14.09
C GLU A 108 -31.05 -7.04 14.82
N LYS A 109 -31.18 -7.04 16.15
CA LYS A 109 -30.90 -5.85 16.98
C LYS A 109 -29.46 -5.36 16.80
N GLY A 110 -28.50 -6.28 16.82
CA GLY A 110 -27.08 -5.97 16.60
C GLY A 110 -26.81 -5.32 15.24
N ILE A 111 -27.48 -5.79 14.18
CA ILE A 111 -27.39 -5.20 12.83
C ILE A 111 -27.94 -3.78 12.82
N LEU A 112 -29.11 -3.53 13.42
CA LEU A 112 -29.70 -2.19 13.48
C LEU A 112 -28.82 -1.22 14.30
N ASP A 113 -28.29 -1.68 15.43
CA ASP A 113 -27.36 -0.91 16.25
C ASP A 113 -26.06 -0.57 15.50
N TRP A 114 -25.54 -1.53 14.72
CA TRP A 114 -24.37 -1.30 13.89
C TRP A 114 -24.69 -0.27 12.80
N LEU A 115 -25.81 -0.39 12.09
CA LEU A 115 -26.21 0.59 11.07
C LEU A 115 -26.37 1.98 11.66
N LYS A 116 -27.00 2.12 12.83
CA LYS A 116 -27.16 3.41 13.52
C LYS A 116 -25.82 4.07 13.86
N LYS A 117 -24.80 3.28 14.20
CA LYS A 117 -23.45 3.78 14.53
C LYS A 117 -22.59 4.07 13.30
N ASN A 118 -22.94 3.52 12.14
CA ASN A 118 -22.08 3.50 10.95
C ASN A 118 -22.74 4.07 9.67
N LYS A 119 -23.98 4.59 9.74
CA LYS A 119 -24.71 5.16 8.60
C LYS A 119 -24.11 6.46 8.09
#